data_AF-Q6N082-F1
#
_entry.id   AF-Q6N082-F1
#
_cell.length_a   1.000
_cell.length_b   1.000
_cell.length_c   1.000
_cell.angle_alpha   90.00
_cell.angle_beta   90.00
_cell.angle_gamma   90.00
#
_symmetry.space_group_name_H-M   'P 1'
#
loop_
_entity.id
_entity.type
_entity.pdbx_description
1 polymer ?
#
loop_
_entity_poly.entity_id
_entity_poly.type
_entity_poly.pdbx_seq_one_letter_code
_entity_poly.pdbx_strand_id
1 'polypeptide(L)'
;GRESAMAAAAAAAVSGAHAAARFTKNLSPDKINLSTLKGEGQLTNLELDEEVLQNVLELPTWLAITRVYCNRASIRIQWTRLKTHPICLCLDKVEVEMKTCEDPRPPNGQSPIALASGQSEYGFAEKVVEGMFIIVNSITIKIHSKAFHASFELWQLQGYSVNPNWQQSDLRLTRITDPCRGEVLTFKEITWQTLRIEADATDNGDQDPVTTPLRLITNQGRIQIALKRRTKDCNVISSKLMFLLDDLLWVLTDSQLKAMMKYAESLSEAMEKSAHQRKSLAPEPVQITPPAPSAQQSWAQAFGGSQGNSNSSSSRLSQYFEKFDVKESSYHLLISRLDLHICDDSQSREPG
;
A
#
# COMPACT_ATOMS: atom_id res chain seq x y z
N GLY A 1 0.99 33.93 -12.43
CA GLY A 1 2.05 32.91 -12.59
C GLY A 1 2.64 32.48 -11.25
N ARG A 2 3.32 33.38 -10.53
CA ARG A 2 3.99 33.08 -9.25
C ARG A 2 3.06 33.07 -8.03
N GLU A 3 2.08 33.99 -7.99
CA GLU A 3 1.06 34.06 -6.93
C GLU A 3 0.06 32.90 -6.98
N SER A 4 -0.33 32.43 -8.18
CA SER A 4 -1.20 31.25 -8.34
C SER A 4 -0.51 29.94 -7.91
N ALA A 5 0.80 29.80 -8.15
CA ALA A 5 1.57 28.66 -7.64
C ALA A 5 1.77 28.71 -6.12
N MET A 6 1.94 29.91 -5.56
CA MET A 6 2.06 30.14 -4.11
C MET A 6 0.72 29.93 -3.39
N ALA A 7 -0.40 30.30 -4.03
CA ALA A 7 -1.75 30.02 -3.56
C ALA A 7 -2.10 28.52 -3.64
N ALA A 8 -1.69 27.82 -4.70
CA ALA A 8 -1.85 26.37 -4.82
C ALA A 8 -0.98 25.61 -3.82
N ALA A 9 0.24 26.09 -3.55
CA ALA A 9 1.14 25.58 -2.52
C ALA A 9 0.59 25.81 -1.11
N ALA A 10 0.08 27.01 -0.82
CA ALA A 10 -0.59 27.33 0.44
C ALA A 10 -1.88 26.52 0.60
N ALA A 11 -2.66 26.32 -0.47
CA ALA A 11 -3.82 25.43 -0.46
C ALA A 11 -3.43 23.97 -0.25
N ALA A 12 -2.29 23.50 -0.80
CA ALA A 12 -1.76 22.16 -0.53
C ALA A 12 -1.19 22.01 0.88
N ALA A 13 -0.63 23.07 1.48
CA ALA A 13 -0.18 23.10 2.88
C ALA A 13 -1.36 23.13 3.85
N VAL A 14 -2.38 23.94 3.57
CA VAL A 14 -3.62 24.05 4.35
C VAL A 14 -4.48 22.80 4.18
N SER A 15 -4.56 22.25 2.96
CA SER A 15 -5.15 20.94 2.68
C SER A 15 -4.34 19.82 3.32
N GLY A 16 -3.01 19.93 3.37
CA GLY A 16 -2.12 19.01 4.09
C GLY A 16 -2.30 19.08 5.60
N ALA A 17 -2.57 20.25 6.17
CA ALA A 17 -2.89 20.43 7.59
C ALA A 17 -4.33 19.95 7.92
N HIS A 18 -5.30 20.21 7.03
CA HIS A 18 -6.65 19.65 7.13
C HIS A 18 -6.67 18.14 6.92
N ALA A 19 -5.85 17.62 6.02
CA ALA A 19 -5.64 16.19 5.83
C ALA A 19 -4.93 15.60 7.04
N ALA A 20 -3.87 16.22 7.57
CA ALA A 20 -3.26 15.76 8.82
C ALA A 20 -4.30 15.71 9.96
N ALA A 21 -5.09 16.76 10.14
CA ALA A 21 -6.16 16.82 11.15
C ALA A 21 -7.26 15.76 10.94
N ARG A 22 -7.54 15.35 9.69
CA ARG A 22 -8.47 14.25 9.39
C ARG A 22 -7.92 12.87 9.77
N PHE A 23 -6.60 12.72 9.82
CA PHE A 23 -5.94 11.42 10.07
C PHE A 23 -5.39 11.32 11.50
N THR A 24 -5.50 12.37 12.30
CA THR A 24 -4.96 12.45 13.67
C THR A 24 -6.07 12.81 14.65
N LYS A 25 -6.11 12.16 15.80
CA LYS A 25 -7.11 12.46 16.86
C LYS A 25 -6.80 13.74 17.64
N ASN A 26 -5.51 14.06 17.80
CA ASN A 26 -5.04 14.98 18.84
C ASN A 26 -4.23 16.18 18.30
N LEU A 27 -4.43 16.54 17.03
CA LEU A 27 -3.66 17.58 16.37
C LEU A 27 -4.28 18.95 16.64
N SER A 28 -3.68 19.67 17.59
CA SER A 28 -3.99 21.07 17.84
C SER A 28 -3.03 21.97 17.03
N PRO A 29 -3.47 23.14 16.52
CA PRO A 29 -2.66 24.00 15.65
C PRO A 29 -1.31 24.43 16.25
N ASP A 30 -1.23 24.50 17.58
CA ASP A 30 -0.03 24.81 18.37
C ASP A 30 1.03 23.71 18.35
N LYS A 31 0.66 22.45 18.08
CA LYS A 31 1.61 21.33 17.93
C LYS A 31 2.22 21.26 16.53
N ILE A 32 1.73 22.07 15.61
CA ILE A 32 2.15 22.07 14.21
C ILE A 32 3.30 23.06 14.03
N ASN A 33 4.53 22.57 14.14
CA ASN A 33 5.71 23.37 13.80
C ASN A 33 5.93 23.32 12.28
N LEU A 34 5.16 24.14 11.55
CA LEU A 34 5.29 24.30 10.09
C LEU A 34 6.03 25.60 9.76
N SER A 35 7.24 25.47 9.25
CA SER A 35 7.91 26.52 8.49
C SER A 35 7.40 26.49 7.04
N THR A 36 6.16 26.92 6.82
CA THR A 36 5.46 26.86 5.51
C THR A 36 6.29 27.49 4.38
N LEU A 37 6.94 28.63 4.63
CA LEU A 37 7.83 29.31 3.66
C LEU A 37 9.08 28.48 3.31
N LYS A 38 9.60 27.69 4.25
CA LYS A 38 10.72 26.76 4.01
C LYS A 38 10.25 25.41 3.45
N GLY A 39 8.94 25.16 3.51
CA GLY A 39 8.33 23.87 3.12
C GLY A 39 8.67 22.76 4.10
N GLU A 40 9.00 23.07 5.34
CA GLU A 40 9.39 22.08 6.35
C GLU A 40 8.38 22.07 7.49
N GLY A 41 8.06 20.87 7.96
CA GLY A 41 7.14 20.66 9.07
C GLY A 41 7.57 19.50 9.92
N GLN A 42 7.34 19.61 11.22
CA GLN A 42 7.54 18.52 12.16
C GLN A 42 6.40 18.42 13.15
N LEU A 43 6.01 17.18 13.43
CA LEU A 43 5.02 16.79 14.40
C LEU A 43 5.60 15.68 15.29
N THR A 44 5.18 15.64 16.54
CA THR A 44 5.60 14.62 17.50
C THR A 44 4.41 14.09 18.27
N ASN A 45 4.51 12.83 18.72
CA ASN A 45 3.50 12.15 19.53
C ASN A 45 2.11 12.20 18.90
N LEU A 46 2.03 11.78 17.63
CA LEU A 46 0.79 11.71 16.87
C LEU A 46 0.04 10.43 17.23
N GLU A 47 -1.23 10.57 17.62
CA GLU A 47 -2.18 9.45 17.62
C GLU A 47 -3.04 9.58 16.37
N LEU A 48 -3.04 8.54 15.55
CA LEU A 48 -3.78 8.50 14.30
C LEU A 48 -5.16 7.91 14.51
N ASP A 49 -6.10 8.33 13.68
CA ASP A 49 -7.46 7.81 13.69
C ASP A 49 -7.50 6.39 13.08
N GLU A 50 -7.95 5.41 13.86
CA GLU A 50 -7.92 4.01 13.47
C GLU A 50 -8.95 3.72 12.37
N GLU A 51 -10.12 4.35 12.42
CA GLU A 51 -11.16 4.14 11.42
C GLU A 51 -10.71 4.67 10.06
N VAL A 52 -10.12 5.87 10.05
CA VAL A 52 -9.55 6.47 8.85
C VAL A 52 -8.46 5.59 8.26
N LEU A 53 -7.53 5.07 9.08
CA LEU A 53 -6.46 4.20 8.59
C LEU A 53 -6.96 2.84 8.11
N GLN A 54 -7.94 2.24 8.79
CA GLN A 54 -8.59 1.00 8.31
C GLN A 54 -9.22 1.19 6.93
N ASN A 55 -9.91 2.32 6.72
CA ASN A 55 -10.56 2.63 5.45
C ASN A 55 -9.53 2.92 4.33
N VAL A 56 -8.43 3.60 4.66
CA VAL A 56 -7.38 3.96 3.70
C VAL A 56 -6.54 2.75 3.29
N LEU A 57 -6.23 1.86 4.23
CA LEU A 57 -5.48 0.63 3.98
C LEU A 57 -6.37 -0.50 3.44
N GLU A 58 -7.68 -0.27 3.34
CA GLU A 58 -8.68 -1.28 2.98
C GLU A 58 -8.53 -2.58 3.79
N LEU A 59 -8.29 -2.45 5.09
CA LEU A 59 -8.01 -3.62 5.93
C LEU A 59 -9.17 -4.62 5.90
N PRO A 60 -8.86 -5.94 5.86
CA PRO A 60 -9.90 -6.94 5.81
C PRO A 60 -10.77 -6.90 7.08
N THR A 61 -12.05 -7.27 6.97
CA THR A 61 -13.02 -7.09 8.07
C THR A 61 -12.78 -8.02 9.26
N TRP A 62 -11.93 -9.04 9.11
CA TRP A 62 -11.47 -9.88 10.22
C TRP A 62 -10.37 -9.23 11.07
N LEU A 63 -9.81 -8.08 10.65
CA LEU A 63 -8.75 -7.38 11.38
C LEU A 63 -9.22 -5.97 11.74
N ALA A 64 -8.91 -5.52 12.96
CA ALA A 64 -9.22 -4.18 13.43
C ALA A 64 -7.99 -3.50 14.02
N ILE A 65 -7.78 -2.24 13.69
CA ILE A 65 -6.79 -1.38 14.35
C ILE A 65 -7.41 -0.88 15.66
N THR A 66 -6.69 -1.04 16.77
CA THR A 66 -7.12 -0.57 18.10
C THR A 66 -6.35 0.66 18.55
N ARG A 67 -5.13 0.85 18.05
CA ARG A 67 -4.29 2.02 18.34
C ARG A 67 -3.28 2.23 17.23
N VAL A 68 -3.04 3.49 16.87
CA VAL A 68 -1.91 3.86 16.01
C VAL A 68 -1.21 5.08 16.59
N TYR A 69 0.10 4.95 16.78
CA TYR A 69 0.94 5.98 17.34
C TYR A 69 2.18 6.21 16.47
N CYS A 70 2.54 7.48 16.27
CA CYS A 70 3.79 7.87 15.64
C CYS A 70 4.52 8.89 16.52
N ASN A 71 5.73 8.55 16.97
CA ASN A 71 6.49 9.40 17.89
C ASN A 71 6.95 10.71 17.24
N ARG A 72 7.26 10.69 15.94
CA ARG A 72 7.79 11.81 15.18
C ARG A 72 7.48 11.62 13.70
N ALA A 73 6.85 12.63 13.11
CA ALA A 73 6.65 12.77 11.69
C ALA A 73 7.26 14.09 11.22
N SER A 74 7.92 14.09 10.08
CA SER A 74 8.42 15.30 9.44
C SER A 74 8.11 15.28 7.97
N ILE A 75 7.84 16.47 7.43
CA ILE A 75 7.52 16.66 6.02
C ILE A 75 8.44 17.72 5.45
N ARG A 76 8.94 17.48 4.24
CA ARG A 76 9.76 18.42 3.49
C ARG A 76 9.23 18.56 2.08
N ILE A 77 8.95 19.80 1.69
CA ILE A 77 8.26 20.18 0.47
C ILE A 77 9.13 21.17 -0.30
N GLN A 78 9.52 20.81 -1.52
CA GLN A 78 10.20 21.72 -2.44
C GLN A 78 9.17 22.40 -3.36
N TRP A 79 8.53 23.46 -2.87
CA TRP A 79 7.40 24.13 -3.54
C TRP A 79 7.63 24.44 -5.03
N THR A 80 8.83 24.90 -5.39
CA THR A 80 9.18 25.27 -6.76
C THR A 80 9.54 24.08 -7.66
N ARG A 81 9.73 22.89 -7.08
CA ARG A 81 10.21 21.68 -7.75
C ARG A 81 9.26 20.49 -7.64
N LEU A 82 7.99 20.70 -7.28
CA LEU A 82 6.98 19.62 -7.14
C LEU A 82 6.76 18.75 -8.38
N LYS A 83 7.12 19.23 -9.57
CA LYS A 83 7.06 18.43 -10.80
C LYS A 83 8.21 17.44 -10.95
N THR A 84 9.35 17.72 -10.31
CA THR A 84 10.63 17.02 -10.53
C THR A 84 11.15 16.32 -9.29
N HIS A 85 10.82 16.83 -8.09
CA HIS A 85 11.26 16.31 -6.80
C HIS A 85 10.05 15.92 -5.93
N PRO A 86 10.16 14.81 -5.18
CA PRO A 86 9.11 14.34 -4.30
C PRO A 86 8.92 15.24 -3.08
N ILE A 87 7.70 15.25 -2.54
CA ILE A 87 7.48 15.60 -1.14
C ILE A 87 8.01 14.44 -0.30
N CYS A 88 8.90 14.74 0.64
CA CYS A 88 9.47 13.73 1.53
C CYS A 88 8.72 13.71 2.86
N LEU A 89 8.16 12.56 3.21
CA LEU A 89 7.51 12.28 4.49
C LEU A 89 8.38 11.28 5.26
N CYS A 90 8.93 11.71 6.39
CA CYS A 90 9.75 10.84 7.24
C CYS A 90 9.02 10.60 8.56
N LEU A 91 8.76 9.33 8.86
CA LEU A 91 8.25 8.85 10.14
C LEU A 91 9.39 8.13 10.86
N ASP A 92 9.53 8.37 12.16
CA ASP A 92 10.59 7.73 12.93
C ASP A 92 10.14 6.35 13.44
N LYS A 93 9.31 6.31 14.47
CA LYS A 93 8.72 5.09 15.02
C LYS A 93 7.20 5.12 14.86
N VAL A 94 6.66 4.10 14.19
CA VAL A 94 5.22 3.87 14.04
C VAL A 94 4.85 2.59 14.77
N GLU A 95 3.92 2.71 15.72
CA GLU A 95 3.42 1.59 16.52
C GLU A 95 1.93 1.40 16.21
N VAL A 96 1.57 0.18 15.85
CA VAL A 96 0.19 -0.19 15.51
C VAL A 96 -0.22 -1.36 16.37
N GLU A 97 -1.33 -1.23 17.07
CA GLU A 97 -1.98 -2.35 17.73
C GLU A 97 -3.23 -2.73 16.95
N MET A 98 -3.39 -4.03 16.75
CA MET A 98 -4.50 -4.61 16.02
C MET A 98 -5.06 -5.80 16.79
N LYS A 99 -6.30 -6.18 16.47
CA LYS A 99 -6.92 -7.40 16.95
C LYS A 99 -7.61 -8.16 15.82
N THR A 100 -7.66 -9.49 15.94
CA THR A 100 -8.54 -10.31 15.10
C THR A 100 -9.98 -10.21 15.58
N CYS A 101 -10.92 -10.27 14.65
CA CYS A 101 -12.36 -10.23 14.91
C CYS A 101 -12.98 -11.56 14.51
N GLU A 102 -13.54 -12.27 15.49
CA GLU A 102 -14.29 -13.53 15.26
C GLU A 102 -15.52 -13.28 14.38
N ASP A 103 -16.26 -12.22 14.72
CA ASP A 103 -17.33 -11.67 13.91
C ASP A 103 -16.76 -10.54 13.05
N PRO A 104 -16.83 -10.64 11.71
CA PRO A 104 -16.27 -9.62 10.83
C PRO A 104 -16.87 -8.24 11.11
N ARG A 105 -16.01 -7.23 11.20
CA ARG A 105 -16.44 -5.83 11.26
C ARG A 105 -17.34 -5.48 10.07
N PRO A 106 -18.16 -4.41 10.17
CA PRO A 106 -18.76 -3.81 8.97
C PRO A 106 -17.70 -3.51 7.91
N PRO A 107 -18.04 -3.59 6.62
CA PRO A 107 -17.15 -3.18 5.53
C PRO A 107 -16.62 -1.76 5.76
N ASN A 108 -15.40 -1.52 5.28
CA ASN A 108 -14.78 -0.20 5.36
C ASN A 108 -15.66 0.84 4.66
N GLY A 109 -15.78 2.01 5.28
CA GLY A 109 -16.47 3.15 4.70
C GLY A 109 -15.69 3.76 3.53
N GLN A 110 -16.22 4.83 2.94
CA GLN A 110 -15.49 5.57 1.92
C GLN A 110 -14.20 6.15 2.52
N SER A 111 -13.06 5.82 1.91
CA SER A 111 -11.78 6.40 2.30
C SER A 111 -11.83 7.93 2.23
N PRO A 112 -11.37 8.68 3.25
CA PRO A 112 -11.29 10.14 3.20
C PRO A 112 -10.46 10.66 2.03
N ILE A 113 -9.54 9.85 1.50
CA ILE A 113 -8.76 10.15 0.30
C ILE A 113 -9.67 10.13 -0.94
N ALA A 114 -10.53 9.12 -1.07
CA ALA A 114 -11.48 9.00 -2.18
C ALA A 114 -12.55 10.11 -2.16
N LEU A 115 -12.95 10.57 -0.97
CA LEU A 115 -13.86 11.70 -0.78
C LEU A 115 -13.22 13.04 -1.15
N ALA A 116 -11.92 13.21 -0.86
CA ALA A 116 -11.18 14.43 -1.21
C ALA A 116 -10.84 14.50 -2.71
N SER A 117 -10.63 13.35 -3.35
CA SER A 117 -10.32 13.23 -4.79
C SER A 117 -11.57 13.24 -5.68
N GLY A 118 -12.70 13.80 -5.21
CA GLY A 118 -14.04 13.61 -5.79
C GLY A 118 -14.04 13.50 -7.31
N GLN A 119 -14.11 12.27 -7.84
CA GLN A 119 -14.06 11.94 -9.29
C GLN A 119 -13.17 12.90 -10.10
N SER A 120 -11.98 13.25 -9.58
CA SER A 120 -11.09 14.22 -10.21
C SER A 120 -10.27 13.53 -11.29
N GLU A 121 -10.19 14.19 -12.45
CA GLU A 121 -9.26 13.81 -13.51
C GLU A 121 -7.82 13.77 -12.97
N TYR A 122 -7.01 12.84 -13.45
CA TYR A 122 -5.60 12.68 -13.06
C TYR A 122 -4.78 13.95 -13.32
N GLY A 123 -4.72 14.78 -12.29
CA GLY A 123 -4.26 16.15 -12.34
C GLY A 123 -2.91 16.34 -11.68
N PHE A 124 -2.63 17.60 -11.33
CA PHE A 124 -1.38 17.96 -10.67
C PHE A 124 -1.32 17.45 -9.23
N ALA A 125 -2.43 17.52 -8.48
CA ALA A 125 -2.49 17.06 -7.09
C ALA A 125 -2.23 15.56 -6.99
N GLU A 126 -2.86 14.77 -7.86
CA GLU A 126 -2.69 13.31 -7.94
C GLU A 126 -1.24 12.95 -8.26
N LYS A 127 -0.60 13.67 -9.20
CA LYS A 127 0.82 13.49 -9.54
C LYS A 127 1.76 13.81 -8.38
N VAL A 128 1.41 14.80 -7.55
CA VAL A 128 2.20 15.18 -6.37
C VAL A 128 2.07 14.12 -5.27
N VAL A 129 0.85 13.67 -4.95
CA VAL A 129 0.61 12.62 -3.95
C VAL A 129 1.23 11.30 -4.38
N GLU A 130 1.06 10.93 -5.65
CA GLU A 130 1.66 9.73 -6.21
C GLU A 130 3.19 9.78 -6.19
N GLY A 131 3.77 10.95 -6.40
CA GLY A 131 5.21 11.19 -6.38
C GLY A 131 5.82 11.34 -4.99
N MET A 132 5.07 11.12 -3.90
CA MET A 132 5.62 11.22 -2.54
C MET A 132 6.71 10.18 -2.29
N PHE A 133 7.72 10.59 -1.53
CA PHE A 133 8.77 9.75 -0.98
C PHE A 133 8.50 9.56 0.52
N ILE A 134 8.38 8.32 0.97
CA ILE A 134 8.08 7.96 2.35
C ILE A 134 9.28 7.22 2.95
N ILE A 135 9.69 7.63 4.16
CA ILE A 135 10.70 6.94 4.97
C ILE A 135 10.05 6.60 6.30
N VAL A 136 10.21 5.37 6.77
CA VAL A 136 9.84 4.97 8.12
C VAL A 136 11.00 4.22 8.76
N ASN A 137 11.57 4.75 9.84
CA ASN A 137 12.74 4.12 10.46
C ASN A 137 12.39 2.79 11.13
N SER A 138 11.24 2.73 11.81
CA SER A 138 10.76 1.54 12.51
C SER A 138 9.23 1.47 12.49
N ILE A 139 8.69 0.32 12.10
CA ILE A 139 7.28 -0.01 12.24
C ILE A 139 7.17 -1.23 13.14
N THR A 140 6.33 -1.15 14.17
CA THR A 140 5.98 -2.27 15.03
C THR A 140 4.48 -2.45 14.99
N ILE A 141 4.02 -3.61 14.55
CA ILE A 141 2.61 -3.99 14.56
C ILE A 141 2.44 -5.15 15.53
N LYS A 142 1.52 -5.02 16.49
CA LYS A 142 1.13 -6.10 17.40
C LYS A 142 -0.29 -6.52 17.09
N ILE A 143 -0.51 -7.80 16.90
CA ILE A 143 -1.82 -8.38 16.59
C ILE A 143 -2.21 -9.28 17.76
N HIS A 144 -3.32 -8.93 18.39
CA HIS A 144 -3.94 -9.70 19.46
C HIS A 144 -5.04 -10.59 18.89
N SER A 145 -4.91 -11.90 19.05
CA SER A 145 -5.94 -12.88 18.73
C SER A 145 -6.28 -13.73 19.95
N LYS A 146 -7.39 -14.47 19.90
CA LYS A 146 -7.77 -15.46 20.92
C LYS A 146 -6.88 -16.70 20.88
N ALA A 147 -6.27 -16.98 19.74
CA ALA A 147 -5.46 -18.18 19.52
C ALA A 147 -3.94 -17.90 19.50
N PHE A 148 -3.54 -16.65 19.23
CA PHE A 148 -2.13 -16.27 19.15
C PHE A 148 -1.92 -14.77 19.39
N HIS A 149 -0.70 -14.42 19.79
CA HIS A 149 -0.16 -13.08 19.69
C HIS A 149 0.85 -13.05 18.54
N ALA A 150 0.70 -12.12 17.61
CA ALA A 150 1.70 -11.93 16.56
C ALA A 150 2.31 -10.52 16.65
N SER A 151 3.58 -10.42 16.29
CA SER A 151 4.28 -9.15 16.14
C SER A 151 4.97 -9.10 14.78
N PHE A 152 4.95 -7.91 14.18
CA PHE A 152 5.61 -7.61 12.92
C PHE A 152 6.47 -6.37 13.15
N GLU A 153 7.78 -6.52 12.95
CA GLU A 153 8.76 -5.46 13.10
C GLU A 153 9.44 -5.24 11.76
N LEU A 154 9.44 -4.00 11.28
CA LEU A 154 10.01 -3.61 10.00
C LEU A 154 10.90 -2.39 10.17
N TRP A 155 12.13 -2.47 9.68
CA TRP A 155 13.13 -1.42 9.83
C TRP A 155 13.56 -0.82 8.50
N GLN A 156 13.80 0.50 8.51
CA GLN A 156 14.28 1.27 7.38
C GLN A 156 13.41 1.10 6.13
N LEU A 157 12.09 1.21 6.31
CA LEU A 157 11.15 1.18 5.20
C LEU A 157 11.31 2.46 4.37
N GLN A 158 11.41 2.32 3.06
CA GLN A 158 11.36 3.43 2.12
C GLN A 158 10.37 3.12 1.00
N GLY A 159 9.53 4.07 0.64
CA GLY A 159 8.60 3.96 -0.49
C GLY A 159 8.75 5.14 -1.42
N TYR A 160 9.03 4.92 -2.69
CA TYR A 160 9.30 6.00 -3.65
C TYR A 160 8.90 5.66 -5.08
N SER A 161 8.78 6.68 -5.93
CA SER A 161 8.53 6.51 -7.36
C SER A 161 9.82 6.20 -8.12
N VAL A 162 9.72 5.30 -9.10
CA VAL A 162 10.82 4.91 -9.99
C VAL A 162 10.39 5.03 -11.44
N ASN A 163 11.36 5.02 -12.35
CA ASN A 163 11.07 4.95 -13.79
C ASN A 163 10.71 3.50 -14.20
N PRO A 164 10.28 3.29 -15.46
CA PRO A 164 9.91 1.95 -15.97
C PRO A 164 11.06 0.93 -15.97
N ASN A 165 12.31 1.37 -15.76
CA ASN A 165 13.49 0.51 -15.63
C ASN A 165 13.87 0.27 -14.16
N TRP A 166 13.00 0.61 -13.20
CA TRP A 166 13.20 0.44 -11.76
C TRP A 166 14.39 1.25 -11.20
N GLN A 167 14.59 2.46 -11.71
CA GLN A 167 15.63 3.38 -11.23
C GLN A 167 15.01 4.67 -10.69
N GLN A 168 15.60 5.22 -9.63
CA GLN A 168 15.22 6.54 -9.14
C GLN A 168 15.53 7.62 -10.19
N SER A 169 14.59 8.52 -10.42
CA SER A 169 14.71 9.58 -11.41
C SER A 169 13.80 10.77 -11.09
N ASP A 170 13.89 11.82 -11.90
CA ASP A 170 12.92 12.92 -11.91
C ASP A 170 11.48 12.38 -12.00
N LEU A 171 10.57 12.91 -11.18
CA LEU A 171 9.18 12.46 -11.12
C LEU A 171 8.46 12.49 -12.49
N ARG A 172 8.87 13.34 -13.44
CA ARG A 172 8.29 13.34 -14.79
C ARG A 172 8.54 12.04 -15.56
N LEU A 173 9.61 11.33 -15.21
CA LEU A 173 10.02 10.08 -15.85
C LEU A 173 9.50 8.83 -15.12
N THR A 174 8.82 8.99 -13.99
CA THR A 174 8.26 7.88 -13.19
C THR A 174 6.84 7.49 -13.59
N ARG A 175 6.35 8.05 -14.70
CA ARG A 175 5.02 7.82 -15.23
C ARG A 175 5.01 7.81 -16.76
N ILE A 176 4.18 6.97 -17.35
CA ILE A 176 3.94 6.93 -18.79
C ILE A 176 2.45 7.18 -19.01
N THR A 177 2.10 8.26 -19.70
CA THR A 177 0.72 8.57 -20.04
C THR A 177 0.49 8.32 -21.52
N ASP A 178 -0.56 7.58 -21.85
CA ASP A 178 -1.10 7.50 -23.21
C ASP A 178 -2.40 8.32 -23.26
N PRO A 179 -2.35 9.55 -23.84
CA PRO A 179 -3.52 10.41 -23.93
C PRO A 179 -4.63 9.86 -24.84
N CYS A 180 -4.28 9.03 -25.84
CA CYS A 180 -5.27 8.45 -26.74
C CYS A 180 -6.07 7.35 -26.05
N ARG A 181 -5.43 6.58 -25.17
CA ARG A 181 -6.11 5.58 -24.34
C ARG A 181 -6.78 6.18 -23.12
N GLY A 182 -6.34 7.35 -22.67
CA GLY A 182 -6.74 7.91 -21.39
C GLY A 182 -6.25 7.06 -20.22
N GLU A 183 -5.01 6.55 -20.34
CA GLU A 183 -4.41 5.64 -19.38
C GLU A 183 -3.04 6.15 -18.91
N VAL A 184 -2.68 5.83 -17.68
CA VAL A 184 -1.38 6.17 -17.10
C VAL A 184 -0.79 4.96 -16.37
N LEU A 185 0.48 4.69 -16.62
CA LEU A 185 1.30 3.72 -15.91
C LEU A 185 2.22 4.44 -14.93
N THR A 186 2.29 3.93 -13.71
CA THR A 186 3.10 4.51 -12.64
C THR A 186 3.84 3.41 -11.90
N PHE A 187 5.08 3.70 -11.48
CA PHE A 187 5.98 2.70 -10.94
C PHE A 187 6.47 3.14 -9.56
N LYS A 188 6.35 2.24 -8.59
CA LYS A 188 6.75 2.47 -7.20
C LYS A 188 7.60 1.31 -6.71
N GLU A 189 8.56 1.64 -5.86
CA GLU A 189 9.38 0.66 -5.16
C GLU A 189 9.27 0.91 -3.66
N ILE A 190 9.08 -0.17 -2.91
CA ILE A 190 9.11 -0.17 -1.46
C ILE A 190 10.26 -1.07 -1.04
N THR A 191 11.15 -0.61 -0.18
CA THR A 191 12.33 -1.35 0.28
C THR A 191 12.38 -1.34 1.80
N TRP A 192 12.94 -2.38 2.42
CA TRP A 192 13.19 -2.43 3.85
C TRP A 192 14.50 -3.16 4.13
N GLN A 193 15.13 -2.85 5.27
CA GLN A 193 16.39 -3.47 5.65
C GLN A 193 16.17 -4.81 6.36
N THR A 194 15.21 -4.85 7.28
CA THR A 194 14.90 -6.05 8.05
C THR A 194 13.40 -6.12 8.27
N LEU A 195 12.88 -7.33 8.17
CA LEU A 195 11.52 -7.69 8.53
C LEU A 195 11.59 -8.89 9.48
N ARG A 196 10.99 -8.76 10.65
CA ARG A 196 10.80 -9.82 11.63
C ARG A 196 9.32 -10.03 11.87
N ILE A 197 8.91 -11.29 11.83
CA ILE A 197 7.56 -11.72 12.18
C ILE A 197 7.71 -12.73 13.31
N GLU A 198 7.05 -12.48 14.43
CA GLU A 198 6.96 -13.43 15.54
C GLU A 198 5.50 -13.80 15.81
N ALA A 199 5.21 -15.05 16.14
CA ALA A 199 3.89 -15.49 16.55
C ALA A 199 3.97 -16.52 17.69
N ASP A 200 3.28 -16.22 18.78
CA ASP A 200 3.20 -17.00 20.01
C ASP A 200 1.77 -17.49 20.25
N ALA A 201 1.57 -18.72 20.70
CA ALA A 201 0.22 -19.18 20.98
C ALA A 201 -0.25 -18.60 22.32
N THR A 202 -1.54 -18.33 22.42
CA THR A 202 -2.16 -18.02 23.70
C THR A 202 -2.74 -19.28 24.29
N ASP A 203 -2.16 -19.72 25.41
CA ASP A 203 -2.61 -20.90 26.14
C ASP A 203 -4.01 -20.63 26.73
N ASN A 204 -5.02 -21.35 26.24
CA ASN A 204 -6.39 -21.29 26.76
C ASN A 204 -6.61 -22.49 27.70
N GLY A 205 -6.00 -22.45 28.88
CA GLY A 205 -6.43 -23.20 30.06
C GLY A 205 -6.02 -24.68 30.14
N ASP A 206 -5.34 -24.99 31.25
CA ASP A 206 -4.97 -26.28 31.83
C ASP A 206 -3.94 -27.14 31.07
N GLN A 207 -2.70 -26.99 31.56
CA GLN A 207 -1.46 -27.76 31.34
C GLN A 207 -0.61 -27.36 30.12
N ASP A 208 0.26 -26.36 30.38
CA ASP A 208 1.39 -25.90 29.59
C ASP A 208 2.19 -27.03 28.90
N PRO A 209 2.69 -26.78 27.69
CA PRO A 209 4.00 -26.15 27.66
C PRO A 209 4.03 -24.92 26.76
N VAL A 210 4.43 -23.78 27.33
CA VAL A 210 5.26 -22.71 26.76
C VAL A 210 5.42 -22.90 25.25
N THR A 211 4.52 -22.31 24.48
CA THR A 211 4.59 -22.46 23.03
C THR A 211 5.83 -21.76 22.51
N THR A 212 6.64 -22.48 21.73
CA THR A 212 7.85 -21.92 21.15
C THR A 212 7.48 -20.86 20.11
N PRO A 213 7.92 -19.60 20.24
CA PRO A 213 7.61 -18.54 19.28
C PRO A 213 7.98 -18.94 17.86
N LEU A 214 7.02 -18.86 16.94
CA LEU A 214 7.32 -18.91 15.52
C LEU A 214 8.05 -17.62 15.14
N ARG A 215 9.25 -17.71 14.58
CA ARG A 215 10.01 -16.53 14.14
C ARG A 215 10.41 -16.66 12.68
N LEU A 216 10.07 -15.65 11.90
CA LEU A 216 10.54 -15.47 10.53
C LEU A 216 11.31 -14.16 10.46
N ILE A 217 12.52 -14.21 9.92
CA ILE A 217 13.33 -13.01 9.68
C ILE A 217 13.74 -13.02 8.22
N THR A 218 13.50 -11.91 7.54
CA THR A 218 14.02 -11.67 6.20
C THR A 218 14.75 -10.34 6.17
N ASN A 219 15.90 -10.33 5.51
CA ASN A 219 16.74 -9.16 5.36
C ASN A 219 16.65 -8.68 3.92
N GLN A 220 16.71 -7.35 3.75
CA GLN A 220 16.79 -6.67 2.46
C GLN A 220 15.72 -7.15 1.48
N GLY A 221 14.47 -6.79 1.76
CA GLY A 221 13.38 -7.08 0.85
C GLY A 221 12.94 -5.83 0.11
N ARG A 222 12.36 -6.04 -1.07
CA ARG A 222 11.72 -4.98 -1.84
C ARG A 222 10.44 -5.44 -2.53
N ILE A 223 9.50 -4.52 -2.67
CA ILE A 223 8.29 -4.66 -3.46
C ILE A 223 8.37 -3.68 -4.62
N GLN A 224 8.13 -4.20 -5.82
CA GLN A 224 8.01 -3.43 -7.04
C GLN A 224 6.55 -3.42 -7.49
N ILE A 225 6.01 -2.22 -7.72
CA ILE A 225 4.61 -2.00 -8.08
C ILE A 225 4.57 -1.26 -9.41
N ALA A 226 3.94 -1.84 -10.42
CA ALA A 226 3.52 -1.12 -11.62
C ALA A 226 1.99 -1.05 -11.64
N LEU A 227 1.45 0.15 -11.78
CA LEU A 227 0.03 0.41 -11.65
C LEU A 227 -0.50 1.08 -12.91
N LYS A 228 -1.54 0.51 -13.50
CA LYS A 228 -2.27 1.08 -14.63
C LYS A 228 -3.56 1.68 -14.14
N ARG A 229 -3.77 2.98 -14.42
CA ARG A 229 -4.97 3.71 -14.05
C ARG A 229 -5.60 4.39 -15.26
N ARG A 230 -6.91 4.55 -15.23
CA ARG A 230 -7.63 5.43 -16.14
C ARG A 230 -7.41 6.89 -15.69
N THR A 231 -7.11 7.78 -16.63
CA THR A 231 -6.84 9.20 -16.31
C THR A 231 -8.10 9.98 -15.95
N LYS A 232 -9.27 9.56 -16.42
CA LYS A 232 -10.54 10.28 -16.21
C LYS A 232 -11.00 10.26 -14.75
N ASP A 233 -10.86 9.12 -14.08
CA ASP A 233 -11.44 8.85 -12.75
C ASP A 233 -10.40 8.26 -11.77
N CYS A 234 -9.14 8.13 -12.19
CA CYS A 234 -8.04 7.50 -11.44
C CYS A 234 -8.29 6.05 -11.03
N ASN A 235 -9.30 5.37 -11.58
CA ASN A 235 -9.59 3.99 -11.27
C ASN A 235 -8.46 3.07 -11.73
N VAL A 236 -8.10 2.11 -10.87
CA VAL A 236 -7.11 1.09 -11.18
C VAL A 236 -7.71 0.12 -12.19
N ILE A 237 -7.04 -0.04 -13.33
CA ILE A 237 -7.40 -0.98 -14.39
C ILE A 237 -6.71 -2.32 -14.12
N SER A 238 -5.40 -2.27 -13.84
CA SER A 238 -4.58 -3.44 -13.58
C SER A 238 -3.35 -3.06 -12.75
N SER A 239 -2.74 -4.06 -12.10
CA SER A 239 -1.53 -3.85 -11.31
C SER A 239 -0.59 -5.05 -11.37
N LYS A 240 0.72 -4.80 -11.42
CA LYS A 240 1.74 -5.83 -11.28
C LYS A 240 2.48 -5.60 -9.98
N LEU A 241 2.40 -6.57 -9.08
CA LEU A 241 3.10 -6.58 -7.80
C LEU A 241 4.19 -7.65 -7.82
N MET A 242 5.42 -7.27 -7.52
CA MET A 242 6.56 -8.18 -7.42
C MET A 242 7.19 -8.05 -6.04
N PHE A 243 7.13 -9.12 -5.25
CA PHE A 243 7.79 -9.24 -3.96
C PHE A 243 9.14 -9.93 -4.17
N LEU A 244 10.22 -9.26 -3.79
CA LEU A 244 11.59 -9.69 -4.03
C LEU A 244 12.30 -9.81 -2.68
N LEU A 245 12.65 -11.03 -2.30
CA LEU A 245 13.43 -11.33 -1.11
C LEU A 245 14.79 -11.89 -1.51
N ASP A 246 15.86 -11.36 -0.92
CA ASP A 246 17.19 -11.89 -1.14
C ASP A 246 17.38 -13.20 -0.37
N ASP A 247 17.33 -13.12 0.97
CA ASP A 247 17.43 -14.29 1.84
C ASP A 247 16.16 -14.45 2.69
N LEU A 248 15.59 -15.65 2.67
CA LEU A 248 14.58 -16.11 3.60
C LEU A 248 15.13 -17.31 4.38
N LEU A 249 15.52 -17.07 5.63
CA LEU A 249 15.92 -18.12 6.56
C LEU A 249 14.74 -18.43 7.48
N TRP A 250 14.35 -19.70 7.51
CA TRP A 250 13.33 -20.16 8.43
C TRP A 250 13.78 -21.41 9.15
N VAL A 251 13.89 -21.30 10.47
CA VAL A 251 14.25 -22.41 11.36
C VAL A 251 13.04 -22.71 12.22
N LEU A 252 12.57 -23.94 12.13
CA LEU A 252 11.36 -24.43 12.78
C LEU A 252 11.66 -25.72 13.51
N THR A 253 11.03 -25.91 14.66
CA THR A 253 10.95 -27.19 15.36
C THR A 253 9.63 -27.90 15.02
N ASP A 254 9.52 -29.20 15.32
CA ASP A 254 8.26 -29.94 15.18
C ASP A 254 7.10 -29.29 15.96
N SER A 255 7.36 -28.82 17.18
CA SER A 255 6.39 -28.07 17.97
C SER A 255 5.96 -26.76 17.29
N GLN A 256 6.89 -25.97 16.74
CA GLN A 256 6.60 -24.74 16.00
C GLN A 256 5.82 -25.00 14.71
N LEU A 257 6.10 -26.09 14.00
CA LEU A 257 5.37 -26.46 12.78
C LEU A 257 3.91 -26.83 13.10
N LYS A 258 3.68 -27.57 14.18
CA LYS A 258 2.33 -27.86 14.70
C LYS A 258 1.59 -26.59 15.13
N ALA A 259 2.28 -25.67 15.81
CA ALA A 259 1.71 -24.38 16.19
C ALA A 259 1.31 -23.55 14.96
N MET A 260 2.15 -23.52 13.93
CA MET A 260 1.85 -22.84 12.66
C MET A 260 0.57 -23.37 12.00
N MET A 261 0.38 -24.70 11.97
CA MET A 261 -0.86 -25.29 11.42
C MET A 261 -2.10 -24.80 12.20
N LYS A 262 -2.04 -24.81 13.54
CA LYS A 262 -3.13 -24.29 14.38
C LYS A 262 -3.40 -22.80 14.15
N TYR A 263 -2.35 -21.99 13.98
CA TYR A 263 -2.50 -20.56 13.66
C TYR A 263 -3.17 -20.36 12.29
N ALA A 264 -2.76 -21.14 11.30
CA ALA A 264 -3.33 -21.09 9.96
C ALA A 264 -4.81 -21.47 9.95
N GLU A 265 -5.22 -22.50 10.70
CA GLU A 265 -6.61 -22.90 10.87
C GLU A 265 -7.45 -21.78 11.50
N SER A 266 -7.00 -21.22 12.63
CA SER A 266 -7.68 -20.12 13.30
C SER A 266 -7.82 -18.88 12.42
N LEU A 267 -6.76 -18.51 11.69
CA LEU A 267 -6.80 -17.39 10.76
C LEU A 267 -7.73 -17.66 9.56
N SER A 268 -7.72 -18.89 9.03
CA SER A 268 -8.57 -19.29 7.91
C SER A 268 -10.05 -19.14 8.25
N GLU A 269 -10.48 -19.53 9.45
CA GLU A 269 -11.88 -19.39 9.87
C GLU A 269 -12.32 -17.91 9.87
N ALA A 270 -11.50 -17.01 10.44
CA ALA A 270 -11.78 -15.58 10.46
C ALA A 270 -11.81 -14.97 9.05
N MET A 271 -10.86 -15.39 8.19
CA MET A 271 -10.81 -14.98 6.78
C MET A 271 -12.03 -15.45 5.99
N GLU A 272 -12.48 -16.69 6.23
CA GLU A 272 -13.64 -17.28 5.55
C GLU A 272 -14.92 -16.54 5.93
N LYS A 273 -15.15 -16.23 7.22
CA LYS A 273 -16.29 -15.41 7.66
C LYS A 273 -16.28 -14.02 7.01
N SER A 274 -15.13 -13.36 6.95
CA SER A 274 -14.96 -12.07 6.25
C SER A 274 -15.27 -12.17 4.75
N ALA A 275 -14.84 -13.25 4.09
CA ALA A 275 -15.13 -13.48 2.68
C ALA A 275 -16.63 -13.73 2.42
N HIS A 276 -17.30 -14.48 3.30
CA HIS A 276 -18.75 -14.71 3.24
C HIS A 276 -19.53 -13.41 3.41
N GLN A 277 -19.16 -12.57 4.37
CA GLN A 277 -19.75 -11.24 4.55
C GLN A 277 -19.62 -10.40 3.27
N ARG A 278 -18.42 -10.38 2.66
CA ARG A 278 -18.18 -9.64 1.41
C ARG A 278 -19.04 -10.15 0.25
N LYS A 279 -19.21 -11.48 0.12
CA LYS A 279 -20.08 -12.09 -0.88
C LYS A 279 -21.56 -11.75 -0.63
N SER A 280 -22.02 -11.77 0.62
CA SER A 280 -23.41 -11.47 0.98
C SER A 280 -23.79 -10.01 0.82
N LEU A 281 -22.84 -9.08 0.96
CA LEU A 281 -23.05 -7.64 0.83
C LEU A 281 -22.69 -7.11 -0.56
N ALA A 282 -22.19 -7.96 -1.46
CA ALA A 282 -21.95 -7.57 -2.84
C ALA A 282 -23.29 -7.28 -3.53
N PRO A 283 -23.45 -6.12 -4.20
CA PRO A 283 -24.64 -5.86 -5.00
C PRO A 283 -24.78 -6.95 -6.07
N GLU A 284 -25.99 -7.52 -6.19
CA GLU A 284 -26.31 -8.56 -7.17
C GLU A 284 -25.88 -8.09 -8.57
N PRO A 285 -25.21 -8.92 -9.39
CA PRO A 285 -24.88 -8.52 -10.74
C PRO A 285 -26.19 -8.20 -11.47
N VAL A 286 -26.37 -6.93 -11.80
CA VAL A 286 -27.46 -6.47 -12.65
C VAL A 286 -27.44 -7.37 -13.89
N GLN A 287 -28.50 -8.17 -14.08
CA GLN A 287 -28.70 -8.94 -15.31
C GLN A 287 -28.72 -7.95 -16.47
N ILE A 288 -27.59 -7.80 -17.15
CA ILE A 288 -27.54 -7.17 -18.46
C ILE A 288 -28.13 -8.20 -19.41
N THR A 289 -29.39 -7.99 -19.77
CA THR A 289 -30.08 -8.68 -20.87
C THR A 289 -29.16 -8.67 -22.10
N PRO A 290 -28.96 -9.80 -22.81
CA PRO A 290 -28.08 -9.81 -23.97
C PRO A 290 -28.63 -8.88 -25.06
N PRO A 291 -27.82 -8.00 -25.67
CA PRO A 291 -28.25 -7.33 -26.89
C PRO A 291 -28.36 -8.36 -28.02
N ALA A 292 -29.41 -8.23 -28.82
CA ALA A 292 -29.71 -9.08 -29.96
C ALA A 292 -28.56 -9.07 -31.00
N PRO A 293 -28.36 -10.18 -31.74
CA PRO A 293 -27.32 -10.26 -32.75
C PRO A 293 -27.74 -9.45 -33.98
N SER A 294 -27.08 -8.32 -34.24
CA SER A 294 -27.14 -7.64 -35.52
C SER A 294 -25.82 -7.75 -36.27
N ALA A 295 -25.97 -7.96 -37.57
CA ALA A 295 -25.03 -8.58 -38.47
C ALA A 295 -23.79 -7.75 -38.81
N GLN A 296 -22.77 -8.48 -39.23
CA GLN A 296 -21.61 -8.03 -39.99
C GLN A 296 -21.94 -6.93 -41.02
N GLN A 297 -21.25 -5.80 -40.92
CA GLN A 297 -20.88 -4.92 -42.05
C GLN A 297 -19.44 -4.43 -41.76
N SER A 298 -18.42 -5.12 -42.25
CA SER A 298 -17.80 -4.98 -43.59
C SER A 298 -16.98 -3.68 -43.75
N TRP A 299 -15.69 -3.88 -43.99
CA TRP A 299 -14.68 -2.91 -44.42
C TRP A 299 -15.18 -1.78 -45.34
N ALA A 300 -15.01 -0.55 -44.88
CA ALA A 300 -14.65 0.67 -45.63
C ALA A 300 -14.45 1.74 -44.54
N GLN A 301 -13.32 2.43 -44.39
CA GLN A 301 -12.83 3.44 -45.32
C GLN A 301 -11.30 3.51 -45.25
N ALA A 302 -10.67 3.18 -46.38
CA ALA A 302 -9.42 3.77 -46.78
C ALA A 302 -9.73 5.04 -47.59
N PHE A 303 -8.95 6.09 -47.33
CA PHE A 303 -8.79 7.36 -48.06
C PHE A 303 -9.71 8.56 -47.77
N GLY A 304 -9.03 9.65 -47.41
CA GLY A 304 -9.49 11.04 -47.33
C GLY A 304 -9.31 11.58 -45.90
N GLY A 305 -8.47 12.56 -45.57
CA GLY A 305 -7.62 13.49 -46.29
C GLY A 305 -6.83 14.28 -45.23
N SER A 306 -5.74 14.93 -45.63
CA SER A 306 -4.78 15.58 -44.73
C SER A 306 -5.40 16.68 -43.87
N GLN A 307 -5.14 16.63 -42.55
CA GLN A 307 -5.02 17.82 -41.70
C GLN A 307 -4.31 17.46 -40.38
N GLY A 308 -3.23 18.19 -40.06
CA GLY A 308 -2.69 18.28 -38.71
C GLY A 308 -1.47 17.39 -38.41
N ASN A 309 -0.29 17.99 -38.51
CA ASN A 309 1.03 17.43 -38.24
C ASN A 309 1.31 17.15 -36.73
N SER A 310 0.36 16.53 -36.01
CA SER A 310 0.43 16.25 -34.56
C SER A 310 0.35 14.75 -34.19
N ASN A 311 0.12 13.85 -35.15
CA ASN A 311 -0.11 12.42 -34.89
C ASN A 311 1.15 11.55 -34.72
N SER A 312 2.34 12.04 -35.06
CA SER A 312 3.57 11.23 -34.97
C SER A 312 4.12 11.11 -33.55
N SER A 313 3.86 12.10 -32.69
CA SER A 313 4.22 12.03 -31.27
C SER A 313 3.25 11.14 -30.48
N SER A 314 1.96 11.20 -30.82
CA SER A 314 0.93 10.33 -30.23
C SER A 314 1.22 8.85 -30.51
N SER A 315 1.54 8.49 -31.76
CA SER A 315 1.89 7.11 -32.11
C SER A 315 3.15 6.61 -31.41
N ARG A 316 4.17 7.47 -31.21
CA ARG A 316 5.39 7.12 -30.46
C ARG A 316 5.12 6.93 -28.96
N LEU A 317 4.28 7.77 -28.35
CA LEU A 317 3.91 7.62 -26.95
C LEU A 317 3.10 6.34 -26.71
N SER A 318 2.15 6.03 -27.59
CA SER A 318 1.40 4.77 -27.52
C SER A 318 2.29 3.55 -27.72
N GLN A 319 3.24 3.59 -28.66
CA GLN A 319 4.23 2.51 -28.82
C GLN A 319 5.12 2.33 -27.58
N TYR A 320 5.55 3.44 -26.96
CA TYR A 320 6.34 3.39 -25.74
C TYR A 320 5.51 2.87 -24.55
N PHE A 321 4.24 3.24 -24.44
CA PHE A 321 3.31 2.72 -23.44
C PHE A 321 3.13 1.21 -23.57
N GLU A 322 2.86 0.70 -24.78
CA GLU A 322 2.70 -0.73 -25.05
C GLU A 322 3.89 -1.59 -24.59
N LYS A 323 5.11 -1.05 -24.65
CA LYS A 323 6.31 -1.76 -24.18
C LYS A 323 6.26 -2.10 -22.68
N PHE A 324 5.56 -1.28 -21.88
CA PHE A 324 5.48 -1.42 -20.43
C PHE A 324 4.05 -1.69 -19.94
N ASP A 325 3.10 -1.91 -20.85
CA ASP A 325 1.70 -2.06 -20.51
C ASP A 325 1.45 -3.27 -19.61
N VAL A 326 0.61 -3.07 -18.59
CA VAL A 326 0.18 -4.10 -17.66
C VAL A 326 -1.19 -4.58 -18.12
N LYS A 327 -1.23 -5.64 -18.92
CA LYS A 327 -2.48 -6.14 -19.52
C LYS A 327 -3.41 -6.81 -18.52
N GLU A 328 -2.83 -7.48 -17.54
CA GLU A 328 -3.54 -8.20 -16.49
C GLU A 328 -2.92 -7.96 -15.12
N SER A 329 -3.75 -8.01 -14.08
CA SER A 329 -3.24 -7.92 -12.71
C SER A 329 -2.48 -9.19 -12.35
N SER A 330 -1.28 -9.04 -11.80
CA SER A 330 -0.44 -10.19 -11.44
C SER A 330 0.37 -9.95 -10.18
N TYR A 331 0.61 -11.03 -9.43
CA TYR A 331 1.31 -11.03 -8.15
C TYR A 331 2.43 -12.07 -8.23
N HIS A 332 3.66 -11.64 -7.96
CA HIS A 332 4.85 -12.47 -8.11
C HIS A 332 5.65 -12.46 -6.81
N LEU A 333 6.19 -13.62 -6.42
CA LEU A 333 7.12 -13.77 -5.31
C LEU A 333 8.42 -14.36 -5.86
N LEU A 334 9.52 -13.64 -5.72
CA LEU A 334 10.86 -14.11 -6.01
C LEU A 334 11.64 -14.17 -4.70
N ILE A 335 12.22 -15.34 -4.42
CA ILE A 335 13.11 -15.55 -3.29
C ILE A 335 14.43 -16.02 -3.88
N SER A 336 15.51 -15.24 -3.73
CA SER A 336 16.82 -15.60 -4.30
C SER A 336 17.41 -16.82 -3.59
N ARG A 337 17.26 -16.89 -2.27
CA ARG A 337 17.66 -18.04 -1.45
C ARG A 337 16.65 -18.33 -0.35
N LEU A 338 16.24 -19.59 -0.26
CA LEU A 338 15.37 -20.12 0.78
C LEU A 338 16.11 -21.20 1.56
N ASP A 339 16.44 -20.92 2.82
CA ASP A 339 17.05 -21.87 3.75
C ASP A 339 15.99 -22.30 4.78
N LEU A 340 15.46 -23.52 4.63
CA LEU A 340 14.48 -24.10 5.53
C LEU A 340 15.14 -25.19 6.39
N HIS A 341 15.13 -25.00 7.71
CA HIS A 341 15.60 -25.99 8.67
C HIS A 341 14.45 -26.47 9.54
N ILE A 342 14.25 -27.79 9.57
CA ILE A 342 13.31 -28.46 10.48
C ILE A 342 14.15 -29.21 11.51
N CYS A 343 14.03 -28.82 12.77
CA CYS A 343 14.78 -29.37 13.89
C CYS A 343 13.86 -30.16 14.82
N ASP A 344 14.41 -31.16 15.52
CA ASP A 344 13.71 -31.78 16.64
C ASP A 344 13.64 -30.81 17.83
N ASP A 345 12.57 -30.92 18.62
CA ASP A 345 12.46 -30.21 19.89
C ASP A 345 13.61 -30.66 20.81
N SER A 346 14.49 -29.76 21.22
CA SER A 346 15.60 -30.11 22.12
C SER A 346 15.03 -30.59 23.46
N GLN A 347 15.11 -31.89 23.74
CA GLN A 347 14.82 -32.43 25.07
C GLN A 347 15.93 -32.03 26.05
N SER A 348 15.88 -30.83 26.61
CA SER A 348 16.67 -30.50 27.80
C SER A 348 15.92 -30.94 29.05
N ARG A 349 15.94 -32.24 29.33
CA ARG A 349 15.76 -32.79 30.68
C ARG A 349 16.89 -33.76 30.94
N GLU A 350 18.02 -33.25 31.45
CA GLU A 350 18.89 -34.11 32.26
C GLU A 350 18.20 -34.30 33.62
N PRO A 351 17.89 -35.54 34.03
CA PRO A 351 17.51 -35.83 35.40
C PRO A 351 18.78 -35.94 36.25
N GLY A 352 18.91 -35.04 37.23
CA GLY A 352 19.82 -35.21 38.37
C GLY A 352 19.22 -36.10 39.44
#